data_AF-D2AS56-F1
#
_entry.id   AF-D2AS56-F1
#
_cell.length_a   1.000
_cell.length_b   1.000
_cell.length_c   1.000
_cell.angle_alpha   90.00
_cell.angle_beta   90.00
_cell.angle_gamma   90.00
#
_symmetry.space_group_name_H-M   'P 1'
#
loop_
_entity.id
_entity.type
_entity.pdbx_description
1 polymer ?
#
loop_
_entity_poly.entity_id
_entity_poly.type
_entity_poly.pdbx_seq_one_letter_code
_entity_poly.pdbx_strand_id
1 'polypeptide(L)'
;MSATEFAGVTKDRDRGITSKGGMYEFWTEEGAHVYLHDTDFRRLTYAPGRPPTLELEFVYDLQWTPLELAKTPVVVFRFEDVRLVEWHEDQEGHDCVATTPDAPPGQVGLFDWDGTDLFTLDAFTLSLVFHAPRAAVTVRAK
;
A
#
# COMPACT_ATOMS: atom_id res chain seq x y z
N MET A 1 -6.54 -16.67 12.77
CA MET A 1 -5.37 -15.78 12.73
C MET A 1 -5.77 -14.46 13.37
N SER A 2 -4.85 -13.72 14.00
CA SER A 2 -5.15 -12.41 14.57
C SER A 2 -5.21 -11.36 13.46
N ALA A 3 -6.00 -10.30 13.66
CA ALA A 3 -6.02 -9.17 12.74
C ALA A 3 -4.65 -8.46 12.69
N THR A 4 -4.29 -7.93 11.53
CA THR A 4 -3.11 -7.08 11.33
C THR A 4 -3.15 -5.89 12.27
N GLU A 5 -2.04 -5.64 12.93
CA GLU A 5 -1.84 -4.43 13.71
C GLU A 5 -1.40 -3.29 12.79
N PHE A 6 -2.24 -2.26 12.65
CA PHE A 6 -1.89 -1.05 11.91
C PHE A 6 -1.30 0.02 12.83
N ALA A 7 -0.18 0.62 12.44
CA ALA A 7 0.42 1.80 13.07
C ALA A 7 0.39 3.02 12.12
N GLY A 8 0.40 4.24 12.67
CA GLY A 8 0.39 5.48 11.89
C GLY A 8 -0.97 5.87 11.28
N VAL A 9 -2.00 5.07 11.55
CA VAL A 9 -3.41 5.35 11.23
C VAL A 9 -4.23 5.51 12.50
N THR A 10 -5.26 6.33 12.44
CA THR A 10 -6.15 6.52 13.59
C THR A 10 -6.83 5.21 14.01
N LYS A 11 -7.10 5.06 15.32
CA LYS A 11 -7.89 3.96 15.90
C LYS A 11 -9.38 4.27 15.94
N ASP A 12 -9.78 5.46 15.52
CA ASP A 12 -11.19 5.82 15.36
C ASP A 12 -11.83 4.89 14.33
N ARG A 13 -12.89 4.19 14.75
CA ARG A 13 -13.57 3.17 13.95
C ARG A 13 -14.16 3.74 12.65
N ASP A 14 -14.55 5.01 12.65
CA ASP A 14 -15.23 5.63 11.52
C ASP A 14 -14.22 6.38 10.59
N ARG A 15 -12.93 6.38 10.93
CA ARG A 15 -11.86 7.10 10.20
C ARG A 15 -10.60 6.28 9.94
N GLY A 16 -10.38 5.17 10.63
CA GLY A 16 -9.23 4.28 10.44
C GLY A 16 -9.45 3.25 9.33
N ILE A 17 -8.46 2.40 9.12
CA ILE A 17 -8.58 1.27 8.19
C ILE A 17 -9.56 0.24 8.78
N THR A 18 -10.55 -0.16 7.98
CA THR A 18 -11.53 -1.18 8.36
C THR A 18 -11.70 -2.20 7.25
N SER A 19 -12.07 -3.43 7.59
CA SER A 19 -12.33 -4.50 6.61
C SER A 19 -13.54 -4.27 5.71
N LYS A 20 -14.35 -3.24 5.97
CA LYS A 20 -15.50 -2.85 5.12
C LYS A 20 -15.25 -1.60 4.30
N GLY A 21 -14.42 -0.68 4.81
CA GLY A 21 -14.02 0.55 4.11
C GLY A 21 -12.80 0.35 3.21
N GLY A 22 -12.06 -0.75 3.40
CA GLY A 22 -10.87 -1.07 2.63
C GLY A 22 -9.69 -0.19 2.99
N MET A 23 -8.60 -0.33 2.22
CA MET A 23 -7.37 0.44 2.41
C MET A 23 -7.34 1.78 1.65
N TYR A 24 -8.47 2.19 1.06
CA TYR A 24 -8.54 3.32 0.14
C TYR A 24 -8.79 4.67 0.77
N GLU A 25 -9.46 4.72 1.91
CA GLU A 25 -9.80 5.97 2.58
C GLU A 25 -9.62 5.80 4.09
N PHE A 26 -8.69 6.55 4.67
CA PHE A 26 -8.43 6.52 6.10
C PHE A 26 -7.67 7.78 6.55
N TRP A 27 -7.66 8.01 7.85
CA TRP A 27 -6.92 9.10 8.47
C TRP A 27 -5.65 8.59 9.14
N THR A 28 -4.56 9.35 8.98
CA THR A 28 -3.34 9.14 9.76
C THR A 28 -3.53 9.58 11.21
N GLU A 29 -2.65 9.14 12.11
CA GLU A 29 -2.64 9.63 13.50
C GLU A 29 -2.39 11.14 13.60
N GLU A 30 -1.69 11.71 12.60
CA GLU A 30 -1.40 13.15 12.49
C GLU A 30 -2.57 13.95 11.90
N GLY A 31 -3.67 13.29 11.56
CA GLY A 31 -4.88 13.93 11.04
C GLY A 31 -4.83 14.26 9.55
N ALA A 32 -3.98 13.60 8.77
CA ALA A 32 -4.02 13.71 7.31
C ALA A 32 -5.06 12.72 6.75
N HIS A 33 -5.90 13.19 5.85
CA HIS A 33 -6.87 12.34 5.16
C HIS A 33 -6.23 11.73 3.91
N VAL A 34 -6.11 10.41 3.89
CA VAL A 34 -5.55 9.66 2.76
C VAL A 34 -6.69 9.10 1.92
N TYR A 35 -6.67 9.46 0.65
CA TYR A 35 -7.47 8.90 -0.43
C TYR A 35 -6.55 8.17 -1.42
N LEU A 36 -6.36 6.87 -1.24
CA LEU A 36 -5.39 6.11 -2.03
C LEU A 36 -5.81 5.98 -3.51
N HIS A 37 -7.11 6.11 -3.81
CA HIS A 37 -7.62 6.09 -5.19
C HIS A 37 -7.14 7.30 -6.03
N ASP A 38 -6.73 8.38 -5.38
CA ASP A 38 -6.18 9.60 -6.01
C ASP A 38 -4.65 9.56 -6.12
N THR A 39 -4.03 8.39 -5.89
CA THR A 39 -2.59 8.21 -5.93
C THR A 39 -2.16 7.24 -7.01
N ASP A 40 -0.95 7.46 -7.54
CA ASP A 40 -0.28 6.48 -8.38
C ASP A 40 0.52 5.51 -7.52
N PHE A 41 0.40 4.22 -7.78
CA PHE A 41 1.32 3.23 -7.21
C PHE A 41 2.68 3.35 -7.92
N ARG A 42 3.72 3.74 -7.18
CA ARG A 42 5.03 4.09 -7.76
C ARG A 42 6.08 3.04 -7.54
N ARG A 43 6.09 2.39 -6.38
CA ARG A 43 7.19 1.51 -6.03
C ARG A 43 6.74 0.38 -5.12
N LEU A 44 7.25 -0.80 -5.42
CA LEU A 44 7.23 -1.94 -4.52
C LEU A 44 8.68 -2.30 -4.17
N THR A 45 8.96 -2.49 -2.89
CA THR A 45 10.24 -3.05 -2.43
C THR A 45 9.99 -4.24 -1.53
N TYR A 46 10.42 -5.43 -1.95
CA TYR A 46 10.41 -6.63 -1.11
C TYR A 46 11.82 -6.97 -0.65
N ALA A 47 12.00 -7.12 0.67
CA ALA A 47 13.27 -7.52 1.28
C ALA A 47 13.06 -8.85 2.03
N PRO A 48 13.68 -9.97 1.57
CA PRO A 48 13.49 -11.30 2.16
C PRO A 48 14.32 -11.52 3.45
N GLY A 49 14.51 -10.46 4.25
CA GLY A 49 15.28 -10.49 5.50
C GLY A 49 14.62 -11.33 6.60
N ARG A 50 15.08 -11.14 7.85
CA ARG A 50 14.48 -11.76 9.04
C ARG A 50 14.13 -10.68 10.08
N PRO A 51 12.86 -10.22 10.16
CA PRO A 51 11.71 -10.65 9.36
C PRO A 51 11.71 -10.10 7.93
N PRO A 52 11.02 -10.76 6.97
CA PRO A 52 10.81 -10.23 5.62
C PRO A 52 9.91 -8.99 5.66
N THR A 53 10.16 -8.04 4.77
CA THR A 53 9.43 -6.76 4.72
C THR A 53 9.00 -6.43 3.31
N LEU A 54 7.80 -5.87 3.17
CA LEU A 54 7.27 -5.35 1.91
C LEU A 54 6.93 -3.87 2.10
N GLU A 55 7.39 -3.02 1.20
CA GLU A 55 7.09 -1.59 1.19
C GLU A 55 6.41 -1.21 -0.11
N LEU A 56 5.27 -0.50 0.00
CA LEU A 56 4.48 0.01 -1.11
C LEU A 56 4.44 1.53 -1.03
N GLU A 57 4.80 2.21 -2.10
CA GLU A 57 4.79 3.67 -2.19
C GLU A 57 3.74 4.16 -3.18
N PHE A 58 2.88 5.04 -2.70
CA PHE A 58 1.82 5.67 -3.46
C PHE A 58 2.01 7.18 -3.47
N VAL A 59 1.84 7.82 -4.61
CA VAL A 59 2.20 9.24 -4.79
C VAL A 59 1.04 10.02 -5.36
N TYR A 60 0.68 11.11 -4.69
CA TYR A 60 -0.24 12.09 -5.23
C TYR A 60 0.41 12.90 -6.36
N ASP A 61 -0.40 13.18 -7.39
CA ASP A 61 -0.13 14.31 -8.28
C ASP A 61 -0.28 15.62 -7.49
N LEU A 62 0.66 16.54 -7.65
CA LEU A 62 0.68 17.81 -6.90
C LEU A 62 -0.54 18.68 -7.20
N GLN A 63 -1.13 18.56 -8.39
CA GLN A 63 -2.33 19.29 -8.78
C GLN A 63 -3.58 18.81 -8.01
N TRP A 64 -3.58 17.54 -7.57
CA TRP A 64 -4.71 16.89 -6.91
C TRP A 64 -4.41 16.49 -5.45
N THR A 65 -3.24 16.85 -4.93
CA THR A 65 -2.84 16.52 -3.56
C THR A 65 -3.73 17.28 -2.57
N PRO A 66 -4.35 16.60 -1.58
CA PRO A 66 -5.03 17.26 -0.47
C PRO A 66 -4.12 18.28 0.22
N LEU A 67 -4.69 19.41 0.67
CA LEU A 67 -3.88 20.51 1.23
C LEU A 67 -3.02 20.04 2.42
N GLU A 68 -3.57 19.11 3.21
CA GLU A 68 -2.92 18.47 4.36
C GLU A 68 -1.69 17.66 3.96
N LEU A 69 -1.66 17.12 2.74
CA LEU A 69 -0.58 16.29 2.19
C LEU A 69 0.32 17.03 1.21
N ALA A 70 0.09 18.32 0.95
CA ALA A 70 0.85 19.09 -0.04
C ALA A 70 2.37 19.08 0.20
N LYS A 71 2.81 18.98 1.47
CA LYS A 71 4.24 18.87 1.84
C LYS A 71 4.74 17.43 1.93
N THR A 72 3.83 16.47 1.97
CA THR A 72 4.10 15.04 2.16
C THR A 72 3.20 14.18 1.25
N PRO A 73 3.32 14.32 -0.09
CA PRO A 73 2.40 13.71 -1.04
C PRO A 73 2.67 12.22 -1.30
N VAL A 74 3.57 11.60 -0.54
CA VAL A 74 3.92 10.18 -0.67
C VAL A 74 3.35 9.43 0.52
N VAL A 75 2.45 8.48 0.26
CA VAL A 75 1.92 7.54 1.24
C VAL A 75 2.71 6.25 1.13
N VAL A 76 3.23 5.77 2.26
CA VAL A 76 4.03 4.53 2.30
C VAL A 76 3.39 3.54 3.25
N PHE A 77 3.11 2.34 2.73
CA PHE A 77 2.75 1.19 3.53
C PHE A 77 3.96 0.29 3.71
N ARG A 78 4.31 0.02 4.97
CA ARG A 78 5.37 -0.91 5.31
C ARG A 78 4.79 -2.09 6.07
N PHE A 79 4.92 -3.28 5.49
CA PHE A 79 4.49 -4.54 6.08
C PHE A 79 5.70 -5.31 6.62
N GLU A 80 5.53 -5.92 7.78
CA GLU A 80 6.56 -6.72 8.44
C GLU A 80 6.12 -8.16 8.61
N ASP A 81 7.09 -9.08 8.59
CA ASP A 81 6.87 -10.53 8.66
C ASP A 81 5.95 -11.04 7.54
N VAL A 82 6.19 -10.50 6.34
CA VAL A 82 5.40 -10.77 5.15
C VAL A 82 5.57 -12.21 4.67
N ARG A 83 4.44 -12.87 4.39
CA ARG A 83 4.41 -14.16 3.70
C ARG A 83 3.66 -14.01 2.39
N LEU A 84 4.39 -14.07 1.29
CA LEU A 84 3.80 -14.02 -0.05
C LEU A 84 2.98 -15.30 -0.30
N VAL A 85 1.76 -15.12 -0.78
CA VAL A 85 0.84 -16.18 -1.21
C VAL A 85 0.84 -16.27 -2.73
N GLU A 86 0.70 -15.12 -3.37
CA GLU A 86 0.71 -14.96 -4.82
C GLU A 86 1.58 -13.77 -5.19
N TRP A 87 2.38 -13.94 -6.23
CA TRP A 87 3.12 -12.89 -6.89
C TRP A 87 3.05 -13.18 -8.38
N HIS A 88 2.29 -12.37 -9.09
CA HIS A 88 2.15 -12.49 -10.53
C HIS A 88 2.43 -11.14 -11.16
N GLU A 89 3.56 -11.05 -11.85
CA GLU A 89 3.86 -9.94 -12.75
C GLU A 89 3.27 -10.27 -14.11
N ASP A 90 2.67 -9.27 -14.75
CA ASP A 90 2.24 -9.30 -16.16
C ASP A 90 1.04 -10.21 -16.50
N GLN A 91 -0.14 -9.60 -16.68
CA GLN A 91 -1.34 -10.26 -17.22
C GLN A 91 -1.32 -10.39 -18.77
N GLU A 92 -0.31 -9.86 -19.49
CA GLU A 92 -0.26 -9.78 -20.97
C GLU A 92 0.86 -10.59 -21.64
N GLY A 93 1.77 -11.24 -20.92
CA GLY A 93 2.87 -12.06 -21.48
C GLY A 93 4.14 -11.27 -21.86
N HIS A 94 4.35 -10.06 -21.34
CA HIS A 94 5.59 -9.31 -21.44
C HIS A 94 6.55 -9.62 -20.29
N ASP A 95 7.73 -10.17 -20.61
CA ASP A 95 8.86 -10.40 -19.70
C ASP A 95 9.19 -9.13 -18.87
N CYS A 96 8.63 -9.03 -17.67
CA CYS A 96 8.90 -7.93 -16.74
C CYS A 96 10.02 -8.27 -15.75
N VAL A 97 10.98 -9.11 -16.12
CA VAL A 97 12.30 -9.10 -15.46
C VAL A 97 13.16 -8.05 -16.15
N ALA A 98 12.82 -6.78 -15.96
CA ALA A 98 13.76 -5.71 -16.18
C ALA A 98 14.34 -5.33 -14.82
N THR A 99 15.64 -5.44 -14.72
CA THR A 99 16.57 -4.98 -13.68
C THR A 99 16.52 -3.46 -13.43
N THR A 100 15.35 -2.85 -13.52
CA THR A 100 15.04 -1.43 -13.30
C THR A 100 13.68 -1.30 -12.60
N PRO A 101 13.65 -0.97 -11.30
CA PRO A 101 12.43 -0.83 -10.50
C PRO A 101 11.60 0.44 -10.81
N ASP A 102 11.87 1.13 -11.93
CA ASP A 102 11.33 2.46 -12.24
C ASP A 102 10.15 2.46 -13.23
N ALA A 103 9.68 1.29 -13.69
CA ALA A 103 8.42 1.23 -14.41
C ALA A 103 7.28 1.35 -13.38
N PRO A 104 6.48 2.44 -13.39
CA PRO A 104 5.40 2.58 -12.42
C PRO A 104 4.44 1.39 -12.64
N PRO A 105 4.10 0.61 -11.60
CA PRO A 105 3.18 -0.54 -11.69
C PRO A 105 1.75 -0.20 -12.14
N GLY A 106 1.52 1.05 -12.55
CA GLY A 106 0.30 1.57 -13.11
C GLY A 106 -0.69 2.01 -12.03
N GLN A 107 -1.92 2.24 -12.48
CA GLN A 107 -3.03 2.56 -11.59
C GLN A 107 -3.40 1.32 -10.77
N VAL A 108 -3.69 1.52 -9.48
CA VAL A 108 -4.22 0.47 -8.61
C VAL A 108 -5.66 0.17 -9.03
N GLY A 109 -5.92 -1.09 -9.40
CA GLY A 109 -7.28 -1.58 -9.63
C GLY A 109 -7.93 -2.07 -8.34
N LEU A 110 -7.16 -2.75 -7.48
CA LEU A 110 -7.58 -3.21 -6.17
C LEU A 110 -6.46 -3.07 -5.13
N PHE A 111 -6.76 -2.60 -3.92
CA PHE A 111 -5.96 -2.84 -2.72
C PHE A 111 -6.86 -3.07 -1.51
N ASP A 112 -6.94 -4.32 -1.07
CA ASP A 112 -7.89 -4.77 -0.06
C ASP A 112 -7.23 -5.54 1.08
N TRP A 113 -7.92 -5.55 2.22
CA TRP A 113 -7.56 -6.26 3.44
C TRP A 113 -8.78 -7.00 4.01
N ASP A 114 -8.65 -8.30 4.24
CA ASP A 114 -9.77 -9.17 4.63
C ASP A 114 -10.28 -8.96 6.08
N GLY A 115 -9.64 -8.05 6.83
CA GLY A 115 -9.91 -7.84 8.25
C GLY A 115 -9.15 -8.78 9.19
N THR A 116 -8.36 -9.69 8.63
CA THR A 116 -7.46 -10.57 9.37
C THR A 116 -6.01 -10.21 9.03
N ASP A 117 -5.23 -11.05 8.37
CA ASP A 117 -3.86 -10.78 7.99
C ASP A 117 -3.61 -10.84 6.49
N LEU A 118 -4.64 -11.02 5.66
CA LEU A 118 -4.50 -11.19 4.21
C LEU A 118 -4.74 -9.88 3.46
N PHE A 119 -3.83 -9.58 2.55
CA PHE A 119 -3.85 -8.42 1.68
C PHE A 119 -3.86 -8.85 0.23
N THR A 120 -4.63 -8.14 -0.60
CA THR A 120 -4.67 -8.31 -2.05
C THR A 120 -4.42 -6.97 -2.71
N LEU A 121 -3.37 -6.87 -3.52
CA LEU A 121 -3.04 -5.71 -4.33
C LEU A 121 -3.05 -6.12 -5.80
N ASP A 122 -4.00 -5.57 -6.55
CA ASP A 122 -4.04 -5.63 -8.01
C ASP A 122 -3.73 -4.26 -8.58
N ALA A 123 -2.61 -4.16 -9.27
CA ALA A 123 -2.23 -3.04 -10.10
C ALA A 123 -2.15 -3.51 -11.56
N PHE A 124 -2.07 -2.56 -12.49
CA PHE A 124 -2.07 -2.85 -13.93
C PHE A 124 -1.08 -3.96 -14.35
N THR A 125 0.11 -4.00 -13.74
CA THR A 125 1.15 -4.99 -14.08
C THR A 125 1.44 -6.00 -12.97
N LEU A 126 0.68 -6.01 -11.87
CA LEU A 126 1.00 -6.80 -10.68
C LEU A 126 -0.27 -7.28 -9.98
N SER A 127 -0.39 -8.60 -9.77
CA SER A 127 -1.25 -9.19 -8.75
C SER A 127 -0.37 -9.69 -7.61
N LEU A 128 -0.68 -9.25 -6.39
CA LEU A 128 0.05 -9.60 -5.20
C LEU A 128 -0.92 -9.97 -4.07
N VAL A 129 -0.78 -11.19 -3.56
CA VAL A 129 -1.51 -11.65 -2.39
C VAL A 129 -0.50 -12.03 -1.31
N PHE A 130 -0.67 -11.50 -0.11
CA PHE A 130 0.28 -11.73 0.97
C PHE A 130 -0.37 -11.65 2.35
N HIS A 131 0.22 -12.37 3.31
CA HIS A 131 -0.08 -12.19 4.72
C HIS A 131 0.89 -11.22 5.37
N ALA A 132 0.40 -10.35 6.25
CA ALA A 132 1.24 -9.52 7.11
C ALA A 132 0.58 -9.28 8.48
N PRO A 133 1.21 -9.68 9.59
CA PRO A 133 0.67 -9.43 10.94
C PRO A 133 0.79 -7.97 11.37
N ARG A 134 1.65 -7.17 10.72
CA ARG A 134 1.89 -5.76 11.04
C ARG A 134 1.98 -4.92 9.79
N ALA A 135 1.38 -3.74 9.85
CA ALA A 135 1.45 -2.72 8.82
C ALA A 135 1.66 -1.35 9.47
N ALA A 136 2.57 -0.55 8.93
CA ALA A 136 2.74 0.85 9.30
C ALA A 136 2.44 1.72 8.09
N VAL A 137 1.67 2.79 8.32
CA VAL A 137 1.39 3.80 7.30
C VAL A 137 2.09 5.09 7.67
N THR A 138 2.80 5.68 6.72
CA THR A 138 3.45 6.99 6.90
C THR A 138 3.19 7.87 5.69
N VAL A 139 3.28 9.19 5.91
CA VAL A 139 3.27 10.18 4.83
C VAL A 139 4.60 10.94 4.85
N ARG A 140 5.21 11.15 3.67
CA ARG A 140 6.52 11.81 3.56
C ARG A 140 6.62 12.70 2.32
N ALA A 141 7.60 13.59 2.33
CA ALA A 141 7.98 14.37 1.15
C ALA A 141 8.46 13.45 0.01
N LYS A 142 8.40 13.93 -1.25
CA LYS A 142 8.96 13.21 -2.41
C LYS A 142 10.46 13.05 -2.30
#